data_AF-A0A359C6M3-F1
#
_entry.id   AF-A0A359C6M3-F1
#
_cell.length_a   1.000
_cell.length_b   1.000
_cell.length_c   1.000
_cell.angle_alpha   90.00
_cell.angle_beta   90.00
_cell.angle_gamma   90.00
#
_symmetry.space_group_name_H-M   'P 1'
#
loop_
_entity.id
_entity.type
_entity.pdbx_description
1 polymer ?
#
loop_
_entity_poly.entity_id
_entity_poly.type
_entity_poly.pdbx_seq_one_letter_code
_entity_poly.pdbx_strand_id
1 'polypeptide(L)'
;MTKAHKASNQEQFLLRRKLVVEGFEESEWSDFIHELNHHPCVDFAERKPNNLLDVTFDGTHWSTDELLEVIGAHGGRLKAGWWAQRKLAWYRFTDDNVRANAKHDPFCCSKIPPMKRK
;
A
#
# COMPACT_ATOMS: atom_id res chain seq x y z
N MET A 1 18.42 10.86 0.12
CA MET A 1 18.39 10.30 1.48
C MET A 1 17.33 9.21 1.51
N THR A 2 17.71 7.97 1.76
CA THR A 2 16.75 6.87 2.00
C THR A 2 16.04 7.16 3.32
N LYS A 3 14.71 7.29 3.29
CA LYS A 3 13.92 7.41 4.53
C LYS A 3 13.94 6.05 5.22
N ALA A 4 14.13 6.05 6.54
CA ALA A 4 14.04 4.82 7.31
C ALA A 4 12.60 4.28 7.27
N HIS A 5 12.45 3.01 6.93
CA HIS A 5 11.16 2.31 6.97
C HIS A 5 10.71 2.13 8.42
N LYS A 6 9.39 2.05 8.66
CA LYS A 6 8.87 1.64 9.96
C LYS A 6 9.30 0.20 10.24
N ALA A 7 9.83 -0.04 11.44
CA ALA A 7 10.42 -1.33 11.82
C ALA A 7 9.45 -2.52 11.77
N SER A 8 8.14 -2.27 11.78
CA SER A 8 7.10 -3.30 11.66
C SER A 8 6.93 -3.84 10.24
N ASN A 9 7.43 -3.14 9.23
CA ASN A 9 7.13 -3.46 7.84
C ASN A 9 8.23 -4.32 7.22
N GLN A 10 7.83 -5.38 6.51
CA GLN A 10 8.75 -6.17 5.70
C GLN A 10 8.93 -5.48 4.35
N GLU A 11 10.15 -4.99 4.07
CA GLU A 11 10.46 -4.17 2.88
C GLU A 11 9.98 -4.81 1.57
N GLN A 12 10.11 -6.13 1.45
CA GLN A 12 9.70 -6.91 0.27
C GLN A 12 8.19 -6.90 -0.03
N PHE A 13 7.36 -6.52 0.94
CA PHE A 13 5.90 -6.46 0.80
C PHE A 13 5.36 -5.02 0.81
N LEU A 14 6.24 -4.02 0.76
CA LEU A 14 5.83 -2.63 0.64
C LEU A 14 5.28 -2.32 -0.75
N LEU A 15 4.13 -1.67 -0.77
CA LEU A 15 3.42 -1.27 -1.98
C LEU A 15 3.32 0.25 -2.04
N ARG A 16 3.78 0.83 -3.16
CA ARG A 16 3.73 2.27 -3.40
C ARG A 16 2.57 2.64 -4.33
N ARG A 17 1.77 3.62 -3.95
CA ARG A 17 0.63 4.13 -4.72
C ARG A 17 0.77 5.62 -4.98
N LYS A 18 0.45 6.01 -6.21
CA LYS A 18 0.48 7.39 -6.69
C LYS A 18 -0.89 7.78 -7.24
N LEU A 19 -1.65 8.51 -6.43
CA LEU A 19 -3.06 8.80 -6.64
C LEU A 19 -3.29 10.31 -6.62
N VAL A 20 -3.96 10.84 -7.64
CA VAL A 20 -4.35 12.27 -7.63
C VAL A 20 -5.69 12.37 -6.90
N VAL A 21 -5.71 13.11 -5.81
CA VAL A 21 -6.89 13.29 -4.96
C VAL A 21 -7.48 14.68 -5.19
N GLU A 22 -8.80 14.75 -5.26
CA GLU A 22 -9.60 15.96 -5.37
C GLU A 22 -10.55 16.05 -4.19
N GLY A 23 -11.00 17.26 -3.85
CA GLY A 23 -11.99 17.50 -2.79
C GLY A 23 -11.39 17.87 -1.43
N PHE A 24 -10.07 17.77 -1.26
CA PHE A 24 -9.38 18.29 -0.07
C PHE A 24 -9.00 19.76 -0.21
N GLU A 25 -9.37 20.54 0.79
CA GLU A 25 -8.78 21.80 1.22
C GLU A 25 -7.40 21.57 1.87
N GLU A 26 -6.67 22.66 2.11
CA GLU A 26 -5.29 22.59 2.63
C GLU A 26 -5.21 21.98 4.04
N SER A 27 -6.16 22.30 4.91
CA SER A 27 -6.22 21.73 6.27
C SER A 27 -6.48 20.23 6.25
N GLU A 28 -7.38 19.76 5.37
CA GLU A 28 -7.71 18.35 5.23
C GLU A 28 -6.52 17.55 4.70
N TRP A 29 -5.71 18.13 3.80
CA TRP A 29 -4.43 17.53 3.39
C TRP A 29 -3.46 17.35 4.56
N SER A 30 -3.34 18.36 5.43
CA SER A 30 -2.44 18.27 6.59
C SER A 30 -2.88 17.16 7.54
N ASP A 31 -4.16 17.11 7.89
CA ASP A 31 -4.73 16.12 8.80
C ASP A 31 -4.66 14.70 8.21
N PHE A 32 -5.01 14.55 6.93
CA PHE A 32 -4.94 13.28 6.22
C PHE A 32 -3.52 12.72 6.12
N ILE A 33 -2.52 13.55 5.78
CA ILE A 33 -1.12 13.11 5.74
C ILE A 33 -0.60 12.77 7.14
N HIS A 34 -1.03 13.50 8.16
CA HIS A 34 -0.72 13.18 9.55
C HIS A 34 -1.30 11.82 9.94
N GLU A 35 -2.58 11.57 9.68
CA GLU A 35 -3.25 10.30 9.96
C GLU A 35 -2.57 9.13 9.24
N LEU A 36 -2.32 9.24 7.93
CA LEU A 36 -1.64 8.20 7.17
C LEU A 36 -0.28 7.88 7.78
N ASN A 37 0.54 8.88 8.11
CA ASN A 37 1.85 8.62 8.70
C ASN A 37 1.78 8.02 10.12
N HIS A 38 0.64 8.10 10.83
CA HIS A 38 0.42 7.43 12.11
C HIS A 38 -0.28 6.07 11.98
N HIS A 39 -0.83 5.73 10.81
CA HIS A 39 -1.43 4.44 10.55
C HIS A 39 -0.38 3.31 10.68
N PRO A 40 -0.68 2.19 11.37
CA PRO A 40 0.29 1.13 11.64
C PRO A 40 0.82 0.46 10.37
N CYS A 41 -0.01 0.34 9.33
CA CYS A 41 0.38 -0.30 8.06
C CYS A 41 1.00 0.66 7.04
N VAL A 42 0.97 1.96 7.27
CA VAL A 42 1.56 2.94 6.35
C VAL A 42 3.00 3.16 6.72
N ASP A 43 3.91 2.90 5.78
CA ASP A 43 5.33 3.19 5.96
C ASP A 43 5.58 4.70 5.88
N PHE A 44 5.05 5.33 4.83
CA PHE A 44 5.25 6.74 4.58
C PHE A 44 4.17 7.29 3.64
N ALA A 45 3.70 8.51 3.90
CA ALA A 45 2.81 9.25 3.02
C ALA A 45 3.25 10.72 2.88
N GLU A 46 3.13 11.26 1.67
CA GLU A 46 3.27 12.69 1.41
C GLU A 46 2.35 13.17 0.30
N ARG A 47 2.00 14.46 0.40
CA ARG A 47 1.42 15.20 -0.73
C ARG A 47 2.55 15.74 -1.60
N LYS A 48 2.45 15.48 -2.90
CA LYS A 48 3.26 16.07 -3.97
C LYS A 48 2.45 17.15 -4.70
N PRO A 49 3.09 17.99 -5.54
CA PRO A 49 2.39 18.96 -6.37
C PRO A 49 1.25 18.34 -7.17
N ASN A 50 0.25 19.16 -7.53
CA ASN A 50 -0.98 18.74 -8.21
C ASN A 50 -1.82 17.72 -7.42
N ASN A 51 -1.83 17.85 -6.08
CA ASN A 51 -2.62 17.00 -5.19
C ASN A 51 -2.35 15.50 -5.38
N LEU A 52 -1.11 15.16 -5.71
CA LEU A 52 -0.68 13.78 -5.88
C LEU A 52 -0.29 13.21 -4.51
N LEU A 53 -1.10 12.29 -3.99
CA LEU A 53 -0.74 11.45 -2.87
C LEU A 53 0.30 10.42 -3.33
N ASP A 54 1.46 10.41 -2.66
CA ASP A 54 2.49 9.38 -2.78
C ASP A 54 2.57 8.64 -1.44
N VAL A 55 2.11 7.40 -1.42
CA VAL A 55 1.99 6.60 -0.19
C VAL A 55 2.60 5.22 -0.38
N THR A 56 3.33 4.77 0.63
CA THR A 56 3.88 3.43 0.73
C THR A 56 3.29 2.75 1.95
N PHE A 57 2.80 1.53 1.80
CA PHE A 57 2.21 0.75 2.89
C PHE A 57 2.55 -0.73 2.79
N ASP A 58 2.41 -1.44 3.91
CA ASP A 58 2.53 -2.89 4.00
C ASP A 58 1.31 -3.58 3.34
N GLY A 59 1.55 -4.18 2.17
CA GLY A 59 0.52 -4.88 1.41
C GLY A 59 0.06 -6.21 2.02
N THR A 60 0.73 -6.69 3.07
CA THR A 60 0.29 -7.91 3.77
C THR A 60 -0.91 -7.64 4.69
N HIS A 61 -1.04 -6.41 5.20
CA HIS A 61 -2.06 -6.00 6.17
C HIS A 61 -2.99 -4.88 5.67
N TRP A 62 -2.65 -4.23 4.55
CA TRP A 62 -3.45 -3.13 3.99
C TRP A 62 -3.55 -3.22 2.46
N SER A 63 -4.39 -2.39 1.86
CA SER A 63 -4.70 -2.43 0.42
C SER A 63 -5.02 -1.06 -0.16
N THR A 64 -5.03 -1.01 -1.50
CA THR A 64 -5.46 0.17 -2.24
C THR A 64 -6.91 0.51 -1.94
N ASP A 65 -7.80 -0.47 -1.76
CA ASP A 65 -9.21 -0.19 -1.47
C ASP A 65 -9.42 0.41 -0.08
N GLU A 66 -8.73 -0.09 0.94
CA GLU A 66 -8.74 0.54 2.28
C GLU A 66 -8.18 1.97 2.23
N LEU A 67 -7.14 2.23 1.44
CA LEU A 67 -6.66 3.59 1.19
C LEU A 67 -7.74 4.48 0.54
N LEU A 68 -8.53 3.95 -0.41
CA LEU A 68 -9.64 4.70 -1.03
C LEU A 68 -10.75 5.01 -0.03
N GLU A 69 -11.04 4.08 0.89
CA GLU A 69 -12.01 4.28 1.96
C GLU A 69 -11.57 5.42 2.89
N VAL A 70 -10.30 5.45 3.32
CA VAL A 70 -9.78 6.55 4.15
C VAL A 70 -9.81 7.88 3.38
N ILE A 71 -9.46 7.89 2.08
CA ILE A 71 -9.59 9.09 1.23
C ILE A 71 -11.05 9.59 1.23
N GLY A 72 -12.01 8.67 1.05
CA GLY A 72 -13.44 9.00 1.03
C GLY A 72 -13.97 9.48 2.38
N ALA A 73 -13.48 8.93 3.49
CA ALA A 73 -13.84 9.34 4.84
C ALA A 73 -13.43 10.79 5.16
N HIS A 74 -12.37 11.29 4.52
CA HIS A 74 -11.94 12.69 4.58
C HIS A 74 -12.62 13.59 3.54
N GLY A 75 -13.65 13.10 2.82
CA GLY A 75 -14.36 13.87 1.78
C GLY A 75 -13.63 13.92 0.43
N GLY A 76 -12.49 13.23 0.32
CA GLY A 76 -11.68 13.17 -0.88
C GLY A 76 -12.22 12.16 -1.89
N ARG A 77 -11.80 12.33 -3.14
CA ARG A 77 -12.03 11.35 -4.20
C ARG A 77 -10.85 11.32 -5.14
N LEU A 78 -10.71 10.23 -5.89
CA LEU A 78 -9.73 10.20 -6.97
C LEU A 78 -10.19 11.02 -8.16
N LYS A 79 -9.23 11.71 -8.79
CA LYS A 79 -9.45 12.30 -10.11
C LYS A 79 -9.91 11.23 -11.09
N ALA A 80 -11.08 11.43 -11.68
CA ALA A 80 -11.68 10.49 -12.61
C ALA A 80 -10.92 10.43 -13.94
N GLY A 81 -10.99 9.27 -14.61
CA GLY A 81 -10.46 9.07 -15.95
C GLY A 81 -10.10 7.62 -16.23
N TRP A 82 -10.10 7.24 -17.50
CA TRP A 82 -9.77 5.89 -17.94
C TRP A 82 -8.40 5.42 -17.42
N TRP A 83 -7.40 6.30 -17.44
CA TRP A 83 -6.07 5.99 -16.92
C TRP A 83 -6.05 5.76 -15.41
N ALA A 84 -6.85 6.51 -14.65
CA ALA A 84 -6.98 6.30 -13.22
C ALA A 84 -7.62 4.94 -12.92
N GLN A 85 -8.68 4.58 -13.63
CA GLN A 85 -9.35 3.28 -13.51
C GLN A 85 -8.42 2.11 -13.87
N ARG A 86 -7.70 2.21 -15.00
CA ARG A 86 -6.72 1.20 -15.43
C ARG A 86 -5.62 1.01 -14.38
N LYS A 87 -5.12 2.12 -13.81
CA LYS A 87 -4.09 2.09 -12.76
C LYS A 87 -4.63 1.46 -11.46
N LEU A 88 -5.86 1.78 -11.05
CA LEU A 88 -6.50 1.17 -9.88
C LEU A 88 -6.65 -0.34 -10.03
N ALA A 89 -7.09 -0.81 -11.21
CA ALA A 89 -7.17 -2.24 -11.50
C ALA A 89 -5.79 -2.93 -11.37
N TRP A 90 -4.72 -2.29 -11.84
CA TRP A 90 -3.36 -2.80 -11.67
C TRP A 90 -2.93 -2.83 -10.20
N TYR A 91 -3.21 -1.76 -9.44
CA TYR A 91 -2.88 -1.70 -8.02
C TYR A 91 -3.57 -2.81 -7.21
N ARG A 92 -4.87 -3.01 -7.40
CA ARG A 92 -5.62 -4.12 -6.77
C ARG A 92 -5.01 -5.49 -7.10
N PHE A 93 -4.68 -5.72 -8.37
CA PHE A 93 -4.01 -6.96 -8.78
C PHE A 93 -2.67 -7.16 -8.05
N THR A 94 -1.88 -6.10 -7.87
CA THR A 94 -0.61 -6.20 -7.13
C THR A 94 -0.80 -6.37 -5.63
N ASP A 95 -1.87 -5.81 -5.04
CA ASP A 95 -2.22 -6.02 -3.63
C ASP A 95 -2.49 -7.51 -3.38
N ASP A 96 -3.32 -8.12 -4.24
CA ASP A 96 -3.66 -9.54 -4.16
C ASP A 96 -2.42 -10.44 -4.31
N ASN A 97 -1.52 -10.09 -5.23
CA ASN A 97 -0.26 -10.84 -5.42
C ASN A 97 0.65 -10.77 -4.20
N VAL A 98 0.82 -9.59 -3.59
CA VAL A 98 1.63 -9.45 -2.36
C VAL A 98 0.99 -10.24 -1.22
N ARG A 99 -0.32 -10.13 -1.04
CA ARG A 99 -1.06 -10.85 0.00
C ARG A 99 -1.01 -12.37 -0.18
N ALA A 100 -1.06 -12.85 -1.41
CA ALA A 100 -0.89 -14.27 -1.72
C ALA A 100 0.53 -14.74 -1.44
N ASN A 101 1.55 -13.99 -1.87
CA ASN A 101 2.96 -14.31 -1.65
C ASN A 101 3.35 -14.30 -0.17
N ALA A 102 2.80 -13.37 0.61
CA ALA A 102 3.04 -13.32 2.05
C ALA A 102 2.47 -14.54 2.81
N LYS A 103 1.43 -15.18 2.27
CA LYS A 103 0.84 -16.41 2.81
C LYS A 103 1.50 -17.68 2.27
N HIS A 104 2.33 -17.57 1.24
CA HIS A 104 2.87 -18.73 0.54
C HIS A 104 4.09 -19.30 1.27
N ASP A 105 4.03 -20.59 1.63
CA ASP A 105 5.21 -21.35 2.06
C ASP A 105 5.98 -21.78 0.80
N PRO A 106 7.23 -21.32 0.59
CA PRO A 106 7.99 -21.64 -0.60
C PRO A 106 8.21 -23.15 -0.71
N PHE A 107 7.66 -23.75 -1.77
CA PHE A 107 7.84 -25.17 -2.05
C PHE A 107 9.28 -25.43 -2.55
N CYS A 108 10.02 -26.25 -1.81
CA CYS A 108 11.37 -26.67 -2.19
C CYS A 108 11.34 -28.09 -2.77
N CYS A 109 11.53 -28.21 -4.09
CA CYS A 109 11.60 -29.50 -4.80
C CYS A 109 12.81 -30.36 -4.42
N SER A 110 13.79 -29.81 -3.68
CA SER A 110 14.98 -30.52 -3.19
C SER A 110 14.93 -30.82 -1.69
N LYS A 111 13.75 -30.70 -1.04
CA LYS A 111 13.59 -31.08 0.36
C LYS A 111 13.92 -32.57 0.51
N ILE A 112 14.98 -32.87 1.27
CA ILE A 112 15.46 -34.24 1.47
C ILE A 112 14.30 -35.08 2.03
N PRO A 113 13.95 -36.23 1.41
CA PRO A 113 12.85 -37.05 1.89
C PRO A 113 13.11 -37.53 3.33
N PRO A 114 12.06 -37.70 4.15
CA PRO A 114 12.21 -38.10 5.54
C PRO A 114 12.89 -39.47 5.62
N MET A 115 14.11 -39.52 6.15
CA MET A 115 14.82 -40.77 6.39
C MET A 115 14.20 -41.48 7.61
N LYS A 116 13.80 -42.74 7.45
CA LYS A 116 13.44 -43.59 8.61
C LYS A 116 14.67 -43.74 9.50
N ARG A 117 14.55 -43.35 10.78
CA ARG A 117 15.53 -43.70 11.81
C ARG A 117 15.57 -45.22 11.95
N LYS A 118 16.77 -45.81 11.84
CA LYS A 118 17.03 -47.21 12.18
C LYS A 118 17.06 -47.39 13.69
#